data_AF-A0A7X3UND4-F1
#
_entry.id   AF-A0A7X3UND4-F1
#
_cell.length_a   1.000
_cell.length_b   1.000
_cell.length_c   1.000
_cell.angle_alpha   90.00
_cell.angle_beta   90.00
_cell.angle_gamma   90.00
#
_symmetry.space_group_name_H-M   'P 1'
#
loop_
_entity.id
_entity.type
_entity.pdbx_description
1 polymer ?
#
loop_
_entity_poly.entity_id
_entity_poly.type
_entity_poly.pdbx_seq_one_letter_code
_entity_poly.pdbx_strand_id
1 'polypeptide(L)'
;MSPGSLEERLVHTLDFEEHSANEVAEGLVRYLSFDNTHSGRARENAENDRDKRIGKAKARENISTAWERLLDGASDKLVNLVIEETSLISESAPERSDVEKFLRNLKTPEQEPELPSRKKQQKKKVVRETSFILLGEEYMEKSMKDAFAKIMEILAVRNKDFLSRLASSLPAGKSRKWLSQSRAGLGRHPSMRAAAIKLPGGWFLNTHSSTDMKIKILRKACEVAGIPFGKPRGLKIPS
;
A
#
# COMPACT_ATOMS: atom_id res chain seq x y z
N MET A 1 -3.50 -36.83 7.29
CA MET A 1 -3.64 -35.42 7.74
C MET A 1 -2.48 -34.65 7.17
N SER A 2 -2.70 -33.81 6.15
CA SER A 2 -1.61 -32.99 5.61
C SER A 2 -1.15 -32.01 6.70
N PRO A 3 0.16 -31.90 6.96
CA PRO A 3 0.65 -30.89 7.88
C PRO A 3 0.31 -29.51 7.31
N GLY A 4 -0.65 -28.80 7.92
CA GLY A 4 -1.03 -27.44 7.51
C GLY A 4 0.16 -26.51 7.39
N SER A 5 0.06 -25.49 6.53
CA SER A 5 1.19 -24.60 6.20
C SER A 5 1.79 -23.94 7.45
N LEU A 6 3.07 -23.58 7.39
CA LEU A 6 3.76 -22.90 8.50
C LEU A 6 3.03 -21.59 8.88
N GLU A 7 2.36 -20.99 7.90
CA GLU A 7 1.50 -19.82 8.07
C GLU A 7 0.22 -20.14 8.84
N GLU A 8 -0.44 -21.28 8.57
CA GLU A 8 -1.62 -21.74 9.32
C GLU A 8 -1.30 -22.07 10.79
N ARG A 9 -0.05 -22.42 11.10
CA ARG A 9 0.42 -22.76 12.45
C ARG A 9 1.00 -21.58 13.22
N LEU A 10 1.30 -20.48 12.54
CA LEU A 10 1.87 -19.29 13.17
C LEU A 10 0.79 -18.58 14.00
N VAL A 11 0.92 -18.60 15.32
CA VAL A 11 -0.01 -17.96 16.25
C VAL A 11 0.43 -16.55 16.59
N HIS A 12 1.70 -16.39 16.95
CA HIS A 12 2.26 -15.12 17.40
C HIS A 12 3.69 -14.97 16.87
N THR A 13 4.12 -13.74 16.63
CA THR A 13 5.49 -13.45 16.20
C THR A 13 6.09 -12.43 17.14
N LEU A 14 7.15 -12.82 17.84
CA LEU A 14 7.93 -11.91 18.66
C LEU A 14 8.82 -11.09 17.74
N ASP A 15 8.76 -9.78 17.93
CA ASP A 15 9.55 -8.81 17.19
C ASP A 15 10.22 -7.90 18.21
N PHE A 16 11.50 -8.10 18.42
CA PHE A 16 12.24 -7.41 19.49
C PHE A 16 12.63 -5.98 19.08
N GLU A 17 12.46 -5.61 17.81
CA GLU A 17 12.71 -4.26 17.31
C GLU A 17 11.42 -3.44 17.23
N GLU A 18 10.30 -4.07 16.85
CA GLU A 18 8.99 -3.40 16.75
C GLU A 18 8.18 -3.38 18.06
N HIS A 19 8.42 -4.34 18.97
CA HIS A 19 7.70 -4.42 20.25
C HIS A 19 8.59 -4.06 21.44
N SER A 20 7.99 -3.43 22.44
CA SER A 20 8.65 -3.17 23.73
C SER A 20 8.96 -4.46 24.48
N ALA A 21 9.93 -4.39 25.41
CA ALA A 21 10.28 -5.53 26.26
C ALA A 21 9.08 -6.07 27.05
N ASN A 22 8.17 -5.20 27.48
CA ASN A 22 6.94 -5.60 28.17
C ASN A 22 6.00 -6.38 27.26
N GLU A 23 5.74 -5.90 26.04
CA GLU A 23 4.87 -6.60 25.08
C GLU A 23 5.43 -7.98 24.70
N VAL A 24 6.75 -8.08 24.53
CA VAL A 24 7.44 -9.35 24.29
C VAL A 24 7.29 -10.28 25.49
N ALA A 25 7.54 -9.78 26.70
CA ALA A 25 7.40 -10.56 27.94
C ALA A 25 5.97 -11.04 28.16
N GLU A 26 4.97 -10.20 27.92
CA GLU A 26 3.55 -10.57 27.97
C GLU A 26 3.22 -11.67 26.97
N GLY A 27 3.72 -11.57 25.73
CA GLY A 27 3.58 -12.61 24.73
C GLY A 27 4.19 -13.94 25.19
N LEU A 28 5.40 -13.92 25.74
CA LEU A 28 6.06 -15.10 26.29
C LEU A 28 5.29 -15.70 27.47
N VAL A 29 4.82 -14.88 28.42
CA VAL A 29 4.02 -15.36 29.57
C VAL A 29 2.69 -15.94 29.10
N ARG A 30 2.00 -15.29 28.16
CA ARG A 30 0.71 -15.72 27.62
C ARG A 30 0.79 -17.10 26.97
N TYR A 31 1.90 -17.39 26.27
CA TYR A 31 2.04 -18.62 25.47
C TYR A 31 2.95 -19.70 26.08
N LEU A 32 3.89 -19.35 26.95
CA LEU A 32 4.94 -20.25 27.43
C LEU A 32 5.02 -20.36 28.97
N SER A 33 4.29 -19.55 29.74
CA SER A 33 4.31 -19.74 31.20
C SER A 33 3.78 -21.12 31.59
N PHE A 34 4.36 -21.68 32.65
CA PHE A 34 3.96 -22.99 33.16
C PHE A 34 2.46 -23.01 33.50
N ASP A 35 1.97 -21.99 34.21
CA ASP A 35 0.57 -21.89 34.61
C ASP A 35 -0.37 -21.91 33.40
N ASN A 36 -0.09 -21.11 32.36
CA ASN A 36 -0.95 -21.07 31.16
C ASN A 36 -0.84 -22.35 30.34
N THR A 37 0.31 -23.01 30.34
CA THR A 37 0.51 -24.27 29.62
C THR A 37 -0.20 -25.42 30.33
N HIS A 38 -0.02 -25.54 31.65
CA HIS A 38 -0.61 -26.60 32.47
C HIS A 38 -2.14 -26.47 32.57
N SER A 39 -2.65 -25.24 32.65
CA SER A 39 -4.10 -24.99 32.66
C SER A 39 -4.77 -25.05 31.28
N GLY A 40 -4.00 -25.21 30.20
CA GLY A 40 -4.51 -25.21 28.82
C GLY A 40 -4.81 -23.83 28.23
N ARG A 41 -4.73 -22.75 29.02
CA ARG A 41 -4.98 -21.36 28.56
C ARG A 41 -4.04 -20.91 27.44
N ALA A 42 -2.80 -21.38 27.43
CA ALA A 42 -1.85 -21.07 26.35
C ALA A 42 -2.38 -21.53 24.98
N ARG A 43 -3.03 -22.71 24.94
CA ARG A 43 -3.64 -23.25 23.73
C ARG A 43 -4.90 -22.50 23.34
N GLU A 44 -5.78 -22.21 24.29
CA GLU A 44 -6.99 -21.42 24.05
C GLU A 44 -6.65 -20.02 23.51
N ASN A 45 -5.67 -19.34 24.11
CA ASN A 45 -5.17 -18.06 23.63
C ASN A 45 -4.66 -18.16 22.19
N ALA A 46 -3.97 -19.24 21.86
CA ALA A 46 -3.38 -19.46 20.55
C ALA A 46 -4.43 -19.71 19.47
N GLU A 47 -5.43 -20.55 19.77
CA GLU A 47 -6.56 -20.82 18.89
C GLU A 47 -7.37 -19.55 18.63
N ASN A 48 -7.68 -18.79 19.69
CA ASN A 48 -8.40 -17.52 19.57
C ASN A 48 -7.67 -16.49 18.69
N ASP A 49 -6.36 -16.33 18.87
CA ASP A 49 -5.58 -15.36 18.09
C ASP A 49 -5.46 -15.79 16.62
N ARG A 50 -5.27 -17.09 16.37
CA ARG A 50 -5.28 -17.66 15.03
C ARG A 50 -6.63 -17.42 14.35
N ASP A 51 -7.72 -17.70 15.03
CA ASP A 51 -9.08 -17.59 14.48
C ASP A 51 -9.43 -16.13 14.20
N LYS A 52 -9.05 -15.19 15.08
CA LYS A 52 -9.15 -13.75 14.81
C LYS A 52 -8.37 -13.34 13.56
N ARG A 53 -7.16 -13.86 13.37
CA ARG A 53 -6.32 -13.54 12.21
C ARG A 53 -6.92 -14.10 10.92
N ILE A 54 -7.34 -15.36 10.93
CA ILE A 54 -8.03 -16.00 9.79
C ILE A 54 -9.31 -15.24 9.47
N GLY A 55 -10.09 -14.88 10.49
CA GLY A 55 -11.30 -14.07 10.34
C GLY A 55 -11.02 -12.72 9.66
N LYS A 56 -9.99 -11.99 10.10
CA LYS A 56 -9.57 -10.73 9.45
C LYS A 56 -9.12 -10.94 8.00
N ALA A 57 -8.38 -12.01 7.70
CA ALA A 57 -7.94 -12.30 6.33
C ALA A 57 -9.13 -12.62 5.42
N LYS A 58 -10.02 -13.53 5.84
CA LYS A 58 -11.26 -13.85 5.14
C LYS A 58 -12.16 -12.63 4.95
N ALA A 59 -12.30 -11.79 5.99
CA ALA A 59 -13.07 -10.56 5.88
C ALA A 59 -12.52 -9.64 4.79
N ARG A 60 -11.19 -9.46 4.72
CA ARG A 60 -10.52 -8.66 3.69
C ARG A 60 -10.72 -9.21 2.28
N GLU A 61 -10.60 -10.52 2.12
CA GLU A 61 -10.81 -11.19 0.82
C GLU A 61 -12.26 -11.04 0.35
N ASN A 62 -13.21 -11.04 1.28
CA ASN A 62 -14.64 -10.93 0.98
C ASN A 62 -15.15 -9.48 0.80
N ILE A 63 -14.31 -8.45 0.98
CA ILE A 63 -14.75 -7.05 0.79
C ILE A 63 -15.27 -6.82 -0.63
N SER A 64 -14.56 -7.32 -1.64
CA SER A 64 -14.95 -7.14 -3.05
C SER A 64 -16.31 -7.77 -3.33
N THR A 65 -16.51 -9.01 -2.90
CA THR A 65 -17.78 -9.72 -3.07
C THR A 65 -18.92 -9.07 -2.28
N ALA A 66 -18.63 -8.54 -1.07
CA ALA A 66 -19.63 -7.80 -0.30
C ALA A 66 -20.04 -6.52 -1.02
N TRP A 67 -19.09 -5.80 -1.64
CA TRP A 67 -19.35 -4.62 -2.45
C TRP A 67 -20.20 -4.94 -3.69
N GLU A 68 -19.85 -6.00 -4.42
CA GLU A 68 -20.63 -6.47 -5.58
C GLU A 68 -22.07 -6.78 -5.18
N ARG A 69 -22.29 -7.47 -4.04
CA ARG A 69 -23.63 -7.76 -3.51
C ARG A 69 -24.42 -6.51 -3.16
N LEU A 70 -23.78 -5.50 -2.57
CA LEU A 70 -24.41 -4.21 -2.26
C LEU A 70 -24.87 -3.47 -3.52
N LEU A 71 -24.12 -3.62 -4.62
CA LEU A 71 -24.49 -3.08 -5.91
C LEU A 71 -25.56 -3.95 -6.63
N ASP A 72 -25.52 -5.27 -6.48
CA ASP A 72 -26.45 -6.26 -7.10
C ASP A 72 -27.87 -6.16 -6.61
N GLY A 73 -28.06 -6.12 -5.30
CA GLY A 73 -29.34 -5.71 -4.73
C GLY A 73 -29.15 -4.30 -4.22
N ALA A 74 -29.32 -3.29 -5.10
CA ALA A 74 -29.20 -1.86 -4.79
C ALA A 74 -29.82 -1.60 -3.42
N SER A 75 -28.98 -1.67 -2.38
CA SER A 75 -29.54 -1.86 -1.06
C SER A 75 -30.23 -0.54 -0.75
N ASP A 76 -31.52 -0.58 -0.37
CA ASP A 76 -32.27 0.64 -0.06
C ASP A 76 -31.48 1.54 0.90
N LYS A 77 -30.68 0.93 1.79
CA LYS A 77 -29.73 1.61 2.67
C LYS A 77 -28.64 2.39 1.93
N LEU A 78 -27.96 1.79 0.94
CA LEU A 78 -26.93 2.47 0.15
C LEU A 78 -27.54 3.58 -0.72
N VAL A 79 -28.71 3.33 -1.30
CA VAL A 79 -29.43 4.34 -2.10
C VAL A 79 -29.81 5.52 -1.22
N ASN A 80 -30.43 5.28 -0.07
CA ASN A 80 -30.81 6.33 0.86
C ASN A 80 -29.61 7.11 1.40
N LEU A 81 -28.49 6.43 1.69
CA LEU A 81 -27.26 7.07 2.13
C LEU A 81 -26.72 8.04 1.08
N VAL A 82 -26.70 7.62 -0.19
CA VAL A 82 -26.25 8.51 -1.29
C VAL A 82 -27.21 9.68 -1.48
N ILE A 83 -28.52 9.47 -1.35
CA ILE A 83 -29.51 10.56 -1.41
C ILE A 83 -29.27 11.58 -0.29
N GLU A 84 -29.09 11.11 0.94
CA GLU A 84 -28.85 11.97 2.12
C GLU A 84 -27.58 12.81 1.94
N GLU A 85 -26.45 12.15 1.63
CA GLU A 85 -25.17 12.84 1.42
C GLU A 85 -25.22 13.82 0.25
N THR A 86 -25.88 13.45 -0.85
CA THR A 86 -26.03 14.35 -1.99
C THR A 86 -26.91 15.55 -1.62
N SER A 87 -27.98 15.36 -0.84
CA SER A 87 -28.85 16.45 -0.38
C SER A 87 -28.17 17.42 0.58
N LEU A 88 -27.12 16.98 1.30
CA LEU A 88 -26.29 17.86 2.12
C LEU A 88 -25.35 18.72 1.25
N ILE A 89 -24.91 18.19 0.11
CA ILE A 89 -23.96 18.84 -0.78
C ILE A 89 -24.67 19.74 -1.80
N SER A 90 -25.73 19.23 -2.43
CA SER A 90 -26.63 19.98 -3.26
C SER A 90 -27.86 20.30 -2.44
N GLU A 91 -28.21 21.58 -2.30
CA GLU A 91 -29.41 22.08 -1.60
C GLU A 91 -30.75 21.50 -2.14
N SER A 92 -30.69 20.57 -3.09
CA SER A 92 -31.80 19.75 -3.59
C SER A 92 -31.46 18.26 -3.51
N ALA A 93 -32.42 17.44 -3.11
CA ALA A 93 -32.27 15.99 -3.07
C ALA A 93 -32.28 15.37 -4.49
N PRO A 94 -31.37 14.44 -4.80
CA PRO A 94 -31.40 13.73 -6.08
C PRO A 94 -32.58 12.75 -6.12
N GLU A 95 -33.08 12.45 -7.33
CA GLU A 95 -34.08 11.41 -7.48
C GLU A 95 -33.48 10.03 -7.19
N ARG A 96 -34.25 9.20 -6.48
CA ARG A 96 -33.89 7.80 -6.18
C ARG A 96 -33.52 7.01 -7.44
N SER A 97 -34.25 7.24 -8.54
CA SER A 97 -34.02 6.54 -9.80
C SER A 97 -32.67 6.85 -10.41
N ASP A 98 -32.15 8.07 -10.21
CA ASP A 98 -30.86 8.49 -10.75
C ASP A 98 -29.70 7.96 -9.91
N VAL A 99 -29.88 7.89 -8.59
CA VAL A 99 -28.94 7.21 -7.69
C VAL A 99 -28.85 5.72 -8.01
N GLU A 100 -29.98 5.05 -8.24
CA GLU A 100 -29.99 3.63 -8.61
C GLU A 100 -29.32 3.36 -9.96
N LYS A 101 -29.56 4.20 -10.97
CA LYS A 101 -28.86 4.13 -12.26
C LYS A 101 -27.36 4.34 -12.09
N PHE A 102 -26.96 5.36 -11.35
CA PHE A 102 -25.55 5.65 -11.07
C PHE A 102 -24.85 4.44 -10.43
N LEU A 103 -25.45 3.85 -9.38
CA LEU A 103 -24.88 2.70 -8.69
C LEU A 103 -24.80 1.44 -9.58
N ARG A 104 -25.77 1.22 -10.46
CA ARG A 104 -25.71 0.12 -11.46
C ARG A 104 -24.60 0.33 -12.47
N ASN A 105 -24.39 1.56 -12.91
CA ASN A 105 -23.34 1.93 -13.88
C ASN A 105 -21.93 1.87 -13.27
N LEU A 106 -21.79 1.71 -11.94
CA LEU A 106 -20.50 1.40 -11.32
C LEU A 106 -20.06 -0.06 -11.54
N LYS A 107 -20.98 -0.98 -11.86
CA LYS A 107 -20.65 -2.41 -12.11
C LYS A 107 -20.19 -2.65 -13.52
N THR A 108 -20.85 -2.02 -14.47
CA THR A 108 -20.53 -2.14 -15.88
C THR A 108 -19.52 -1.06 -16.18
N PRO A 109 -18.30 -1.37 -16.64
CA PRO A 109 -17.54 -0.38 -17.38
C PRO A 109 -18.35 -0.07 -18.63
N GLU A 110 -19.24 0.91 -18.55
CA GLU A 110 -20.20 1.20 -19.60
C GLU A 110 -19.43 1.64 -20.85
N GLN A 111 -19.50 0.80 -21.88
CA GLN A 111 -19.28 1.22 -23.25
C GLN A 111 -20.39 2.21 -23.57
N GLU A 112 -20.04 3.50 -23.63
CA GLU A 112 -20.95 4.53 -24.13
C GLU A 112 -21.45 4.19 -25.54
N PRO A 113 -22.73 4.44 -25.85
CA PRO A 113 -23.26 4.28 -27.21
C PRO A 113 -22.52 5.20 -28.19
N GLU A 114 -22.09 4.64 -29.32
CA GLU A 114 -21.39 5.35 -30.39
C GLU A 114 -22.29 6.42 -31.03
N LEU A 115 -22.22 7.66 -30.54
CA LEU A 115 -22.66 8.85 -31.27
C LEU A 115 -21.59 9.26 -32.29
N PRO A 116 -22.00 9.81 -33.47
CA PRO A 116 -21.13 9.92 -34.63
C PRO A 116 -19.94 10.85 -34.34
N SER A 117 -18.75 10.24 -34.30
CA SER A 117 -17.42 10.80 -34.57
C SER A 117 -17.31 12.33 -34.43
N ARG A 118 -17.48 12.84 -33.21
CA ARG A 118 -16.99 14.17 -32.86
C ARG A 118 -15.49 14.03 -32.65
N LYS A 119 -14.69 14.52 -33.61
CA LYS A 119 -13.22 14.54 -33.58
C LYS A 119 -12.77 14.82 -32.15
N LYS A 120 -12.11 13.82 -31.54
CA LYS A 120 -11.64 13.85 -30.16
C LYS A 120 -10.77 15.10 -29.96
N GLN A 121 -11.37 16.18 -29.45
CA GLN A 121 -10.62 17.15 -28.67
C GLN A 121 -10.23 16.39 -27.41
N GLN A 122 -9.03 15.81 -27.46
CA GLN A 122 -8.35 15.22 -26.32
C GLN A 122 -8.45 16.24 -25.18
N LYS A 123 -9.29 15.95 -24.18
CA LYS A 123 -9.10 16.57 -22.86
C LYS A 123 -7.68 16.20 -22.48
N LYS A 124 -6.75 17.15 -22.64
CA LYS A 124 -5.40 17.04 -22.11
C LYS A 124 -5.58 16.60 -20.66
N LYS A 125 -5.19 15.36 -20.33
CA LYS A 125 -4.75 15.06 -18.97
C LYS A 125 -3.77 16.19 -18.68
N VAL A 126 -4.11 17.08 -17.76
CA VAL A 126 -3.09 17.92 -17.15
C VAL A 126 -2.21 16.90 -16.42
N VAL A 127 -1.19 16.42 -17.12
CA VAL A 127 -0.10 15.66 -16.53
C VAL A 127 0.46 16.63 -15.51
N ARG A 128 0.16 16.41 -14.24
CA ARG A 128 0.82 17.15 -13.17
C ARG A 128 2.26 16.65 -13.19
N GLU A 129 3.07 17.28 -14.02
CA GLU A 129 4.50 17.07 -14.07
C GLU A 129 5.03 17.35 -12.67
N THR A 130 5.70 16.36 -12.09
CA THR A 130 6.34 16.46 -10.79
C THR A 130 7.76 16.92 -11.05
N SER A 131 8.05 18.20 -10.79
CA SER A 131 9.41 18.70 -10.80
C SER A 131 10.09 18.38 -9.45
N PHE A 132 11.41 18.25 -9.45
CA PHE A 132 12.21 18.17 -8.23
C PHE A 132 13.63 18.67 -8.49
N ILE A 133 14.30 19.12 -7.44
CA ILE A 133 15.72 19.51 -7.48
C ILE A 133 16.51 18.45 -6.73
N LEU A 134 17.53 17.89 -7.37
CA LEU A 134 18.47 16.97 -6.73
C LEU A 134 19.90 17.44 -6.98
N LEU A 135 20.66 17.68 -5.91
CA LEU A 135 22.05 18.11 -5.94
C LEU A 135 22.29 19.41 -6.75
N GLY A 136 21.29 20.30 -6.78
CA GLY A 136 21.35 21.56 -7.52
C GLY A 136 20.88 21.47 -8.98
N GLU A 137 20.53 20.28 -9.47
CA GLU A 137 19.97 20.08 -10.81
C GLU A 137 18.46 19.90 -10.75
N GLU A 138 17.74 20.50 -11.70
CA GLU A 138 16.29 20.39 -11.81
C GLU A 138 15.88 19.26 -12.75
N TYR A 139 14.90 18.48 -12.33
CA TYR A 139 14.35 17.35 -13.06
C TYR A 139 12.84 17.48 -13.16
N MET A 140 12.25 17.01 -14.25
CA MET A 140 10.80 16.95 -14.45
C MET A 140 10.37 15.55 -14.86
N GLU A 141 9.40 15.01 -14.13
CA GLU A 141 8.89 13.67 -14.36
C GLU A 141 7.36 13.65 -14.44
N LYS A 142 6.82 12.63 -15.12
CA LYS A 142 5.39 12.54 -15.44
C LYS A 142 4.52 12.21 -14.23
N SER A 143 5.12 11.74 -13.13
CA SER A 143 4.44 11.43 -11.88
C SER A 143 5.41 11.35 -10.71
N MET A 144 4.88 11.44 -9.48
CA MET A 144 5.66 11.20 -8.25
C MET A 144 6.28 9.79 -8.19
N LYS A 145 5.68 8.80 -8.87
CA LYS A 145 6.26 7.46 -8.98
C LYS A 145 7.54 7.48 -9.81
N ASP A 146 7.51 8.21 -10.93
CA ASP A 146 8.64 8.32 -11.85
C ASP A 146 9.74 9.18 -11.22
N ALA A 147 9.38 10.32 -10.58
CA ALA A 147 10.31 11.13 -9.78
C ALA A 147 11.00 10.31 -8.68
N PHE A 148 10.25 9.49 -7.94
CA PHE A 148 10.79 8.62 -6.91
C PHE A 148 11.82 7.63 -7.47
N ALA A 149 11.51 6.99 -8.61
CA ALA A 149 12.42 6.07 -9.26
C ALA A 149 13.68 6.78 -9.78
N LYS A 150 13.51 7.96 -10.38
CA LYS A 150 14.60 8.78 -10.93
C LYS A 150 15.58 9.24 -9.85
N ILE A 151 15.08 9.70 -8.71
CA ILE A 151 15.93 10.09 -7.57
C ILE A 151 16.76 8.89 -7.09
N MET A 152 16.14 7.72 -6.95
CA MET A 152 16.85 6.50 -6.53
C MET A 152 17.91 6.06 -7.55
N GLU A 153 17.62 6.17 -8.84
CA GLU A 153 18.57 5.88 -9.91
C GLU A 153 19.79 6.81 -9.85
N ILE A 154 19.58 8.12 -9.76
CA ILE A 154 20.67 9.11 -9.71
C ILE A 154 21.59 8.86 -8.50
N LEU A 155 21.00 8.60 -7.31
CA LEU A 155 21.77 8.30 -6.11
C LEU A 155 22.55 6.98 -6.23
N ALA A 156 21.98 5.97 -6.88
CA ALA A 156 22.63 4.68 -7.11
C ALA A 156 23.78 4.74 -8.12
N VAL A 157 23.64 5.54 -9.18
CA VAL A 157 24.72 5.77 -10.16
C VAL A 157 25.90 6.48 -9.51
N ARG A 158 25.61 7.47 -8.65
CA ARG A 158 26.64 8.26 -7.96
C ARG A 158 27.42 7.46 -6.92
N ASN A 159 26.78 6.52 -6.23
CA ASN A 159 27.42 5.67 -5.24
C ASN A 159 26.90 4.23 -5.36
N LYS A 160 27.78 3.33 -5.81
CA LYS A 160 27.44 1.92 -6.07
C LYS A 160 26.94 1.18 -4.82
N ASP A 161 27.38 1.56 -3.62
CA ASP A 161 26.99 0.94 -2.36
C ASP A 161 25.76 1.61 -1.72
N PHE A 162 25.23 2.67 -2.32
CA PHE A 162 24.09 3.40 -1.80
C PHE A 162 22.86 2.51 -1.60
N LEU A 163 22.49 1.73 -2.61
CA LEU A 163 21.30 0.88 -2.56
C LEU A 163 21.42 -0.22 -1.50
N SER A 164 22.63 -0.77 -1.32
CA SER A 164 22.94 -1.73 -0.26
C SER A 164 22.77 -1.10 1.12
N ARG A 165 23.36 0.08 1.36
CA ARG A 165 23.25 0.81 2.64
C ARG A 165 21.81 1.24 2.92
N LEU A 166 21.08 1.68 1.90
CA LEU A 166 19.68 2.08 2.04
C LEU A 166 18.79 0.88 2.33
N ALA A 167 19.00 -0.26 1.66
CA ALA A 167 18.24 -1.48 1.92
C ALA A 167 18.43 -1.96 3.37
N SER A 168 19.64 -1.86 3.93
CA SER A 168 19.91 -2.19 5.33
C SER A 168 19.36 -1.17 6.33
N SER A 169 19.14 0.08 5.90
CA SER A 169 18.66 1.16 6.75
C SER A 169 17.14 1.31 6.77
N LEU A 170 16.45 0.67 5.82
CA LEU A 170 14.98 0.67 5.76
C LEU A 170 14.42 -0.49 6.60
N PRO A 171 13.39 -0.25 7.42
CA PRO A 171 12.74 -1.32 8.17
C PRO A 171 12.15 -2.34 7.20
N ALA A 172 12.61 -3.59 7.30
CA ALA A 172 12.14 -4.70 6.49
C ALA A 172 10.87 -5.28 7.14
N GLY A 173 9.72 -4.64 6.90
CA GLY A 173 8.45 -5.19 7.37
C GLY A 173 8.22 -6.62 6.84
N LYS A 174 7.65 -7.50 7.68
CA LYS A 174 7.45 -8.96 7.41
C LYS A 174 6.84 -9.32 6.04
N SER A 175 6.13 -8.42 5.37
CA SER A 175 5.43 -8.67 4.11
C SER A 175 5.95 -7.89 2.89
N ARG A 176 6.86 -6.93 3.08
CA ARG A 176 7.31 -6.03 2.00
C ARG A 176 8.75 -5.57 2.21
N LYS A 177 9.60 -5.83 1.21
CA LYS A 177 10.90 -5.16 1.07
C LYS A 177 10.78 -4.03 0.05
N TRP A 178 11.40 -2.89 0.35
CA TRP A 178 11.39 -1.72 -0.53
C TRP A 178 12.42 -1.82 -1.63
N LEU A 179 13.56 -2.43 -1.32
CA LEU A 179 14.66 -2.71 -2.22
C LEU A 179 15.02 -4.19 -2.13
N SER A 180 15.25 -4.82 -3.28
CA SER A 180 15.75 -6.20 -3.34
C SER A 180 16.55 -6.43 -4.62
N GLN A 181 17.58 -7.26 -4.56
CA GLN A 181 18.31 -7.74 -5.73
C GLN A 181 17.52 -8.74 -6.58
N SER A 182 16.35 -9.18 -6.09
CA SER A 182 15.44 -10.06 -6.83
C SER A 182 14.02 -9.51 -6.82
N ARG A 183 13.35 -9.56 -7.97
CA ARG A 183 11.94 -9.15 -8.12
C ARG A 183 11.01 -9.95 -7.19
N ALA A 184 11.34 -11.22 -6.92
CA ALA A 184 10.58 -12.06 -6.01
C ALA A 184 10.76 -11.66 -4.52
N GLY A 185 11.88 -11.03 -4.19
CA GLY A 185 12.24 -10.63 -2.83
C GLY A 185 11.54 -9.36 -2.32
N LEU A 186 10.84 -8.61 -3.18
CA LEU A 186 10.12 -7.39 -2.81
C LEU A 186 8.83 -7.63 -2.00
N GLY A 187 8.30 -8.84 -2.02
CA GLY A 187 7.10 -9.23 -1.28
C GLY A 187 6.34 -10.39 -1.92
N ARG A 188 5.32 -10.86 -1.20
CA ARG A 188 4.52 -12.04 -1.61
C ARG A 188 3.44 -11.74 -2.66
N HIS A 189 2.92 -10.50 -2.71
CA HIS A 189 1.80 -10.17 -3.59
C HIS A 189 2.23 -9.90 -5.05
N PRO A 190 1.54 -10.47 -6.07
CA PRO A 190 1.86 -10.30 -7.48
C PRO A 190 1.89 -8.84 -7.96
N SER A 191 0.97 -7.98 -7.48
CA SER A 191 0.92 -6.56 -7.90
C SER A 191 2.17 -5.76 -7.51
N MET A 192 2.83 -6.14 -6.40
CA MET A 192 4.08 -5.50 -5.96
C MET A 192 5.26 -5.87 -6.85
N ARG A 193 5.27 -7.12 -7.33
CA ARG A 193 6.27 -7.59 -8.29
C ARG A 193 6.02 -6.96 -9.65
N ALA A 194 4.77 -6.86 -10.10
CA ALA A 194 4.41 -6.24 -11.37
C ALA A 194 4.81 -4.76 -11.45
N ALA A 195 4.60 -4.00 -10.36
CA ALA A 195 4.92 -2.57 -10.29
C ALA A 195 6.38 -2.25 -9.93
N ALA A 196 7.25 -3.25 -9.77
CA ALA A 196 8.64 -3.05 -9.41
C ALA A 196 9.46 -2.47 -10.58
N ILE A 197 10.21 -1.41 -10.30
CA ILE A 197 11.11 -0.77 -11.26
C ILE A 197 12.53 -1.30 -11.04
N LYS A 198 13.23 -1.62 -12.13
CA LYS A 198 14.63 -2.06 -12.08
C LYS A 198 15.53 -0.83 -11.93
N LEU A 199 16.44 -0.88 -10.96
CA LEU A 199 17.48 0.10 -10.69
C LEU A 199 18.85 -0.46 -11.14
N PRO A 200 19.89 0.39 -11.22
CA PRO A 200 21.26 -0.05 -11.48
C PRO A 200 21.74 -1.15 -10.52
N GLY A 201 22.68 -1.98 -10.96
CA GLY A 201 23.27 -3.03 -10.12
C GLY A 201 22.34 -4.20 -9.78
N GLY A 202 21.29 -4.42 -10.59
CA GLY A 202 20.36 -5.56 -10.42
C GLY A 202 19.32 -5.37 -9.31
N TRP A 203 19.21 -4.17 -8.76
CA TRP A 203 18.23 -3.85 -7.74
C TRP A 203 16.83 -3.63 -8.31
N PHE A 204 15.82 -3.91 -7.50
CA PHE A 204 14.43 -3.62 -7.80
C PHE A 204 13.84 -2.75 -6.69
N LEU A 205 13.04 -1.77 -7.08
CA LEU A 205 12.37 -0.81 -6.20
C LEU A 205 10.86 -1.04 -6.19
N ASN A 206 10.28 -1.14 -5.00
CA ASN A 206 8.84 -1.18 -4.84
C ASN A 206 8.24 0.23 -4.95
N THR A 207 7.28 0.41 -5.87
CA THR A 207 6.61 1.70 -6.10
C THR A 207 5.14 1.73 -5.68
N HIS A 208 4.60 0.61 -5.19
CA HIS A 208 3.20 0.43 -4.83
C HIS A 208 2.90 0.99 -3.42
N SER A 209 3.01 2.30 -3.26
CA SER A 209 2.85 3.01 -1.99
C SER A 209 2.23 4.40 -2.15
N SER A 210 1.72 4.99 -1.07
CA SER A 210 1.25 6.38 -1.06
C SER A 210 2.39 7.37 -1.30
N THR A 211 2.06 8.61 -1.69
CA THR A 211 3.04 9.70 -1.86
C THR A 211 3.81 9.98 -0.56
N ASP A 212 3.12 10.02 0.59
CA ASP A 212 3.74 10.25 1.89
C ASP A 212 4.78 9.19 2.24
N MET A 213 4.50 7.92 1.92
CA MET A 213 5.44 6.84 2.16
C MET A 213 6.66 6.94 1.25
N LYS A 214 6.47 7.33 -0.02
CA LYS A 214 7.59 7.62 -0.93
C LYS A 214 8.45 8.76 -0.37
N ILE A 215 7.85 9.83 0.15
CA ILE A 215 8.56 10.95 0.78
C ILE A 215 9.34 10.50 2.02
N LYS A 216 8.77 9.66 2.89
CA LYS A 216 9.48 9.09 4.05
C LYS A 216 10.71 8.28 3.63
N ILE A 217 10.58 7.46 2.59
CA ILE A 217 11.70 6.68 2.05
C ILE A 217 12.76 7.60 1.43
N LEU A 218 12.35 8.66 0.71
CA LEU A 218 13.28 9.64 0.15
C LEU A 218 14.05 10.41 1.23
N ARG A 219 13.41 10.71 2.37
CA ARG A 219 14.10 11.31 3.52
C ARG A 219 15.22 10.39 4.03
N LYS A 220 14.91 9.09 4.18
CA LYS A 220 15.92 8.10 4.58
C LYS A 220 17.02 7.92 3.52
N ALA A 221 16.65 7.94 2.25
CA ALA A 221 17.59 7.93 1.14
C ALA A 221 18.56 9.13 1.21
N CYS A 222 18.06 10.33 1.51
CA CYS A 222 18.90 11.52 1.69
C CYS A 222 19.86 11.37 2.88
N GLU A 223 19.40 10.84 4.01
CA GLU A 223 20.26 10.55 5.17
C GLU A 223 21.41 9.59 4.80
N VAL A 224 21.10 8.47 4.13
CA VAL A 224 22.09 7.47 3.71
C VAL A 224 23.04 8.03 2.65
N ALA A 225 22.54 8.88 1.75
CA ALA A 225 23.34 9.57 0.75
C ALA A 225 24.17 10.73 1.32
N GLY A 226 23.93 11.16 2.56
CA GLY A 226 24.61 12.30 3.18
C GLY A 226 24.23 13.65 2.57
N ILE A 227 23.01 13.79 2.06
CA ILE A 227 22.52 15.01 1.41
C ILE A 227 21.32 15.61 2.17
N PRO A 228 21.15 16.94 2.17
CA PRO A 228 20.05 17.56 2.90
C PRO A 228 18.69 17.36 2.22
N PHE A 229 17.69 16.90 2.95
CA PHE A 229 16.29 16.85 2.48
C PHE A 229 15.62 18.23 2.61
N GLY A 230 14.79 18.61 1.63
CA GLY A 230 14.09 19.89 1.55
C GLY A 230 14.93 21.06 1.02
N LYS A 231 16.21 20.85 0.66
CA LYS A 231 17.12 21.92 0.21
C LYS A 231 17.54 21.73 -1.25
N PRO A 232 17.71 22.82 -2.04
CA PRO A 232 18.15 22.73 -3.43
C PRO A 232 19.50 22.02 -3.60
N ARG A 233 20.44 22.21 -2.66
CA ARG A 233 21.75 21.53 -2.64
C ARG A 233 21.69 20.04 -2.24
N GLY A 234 20.52 19.53 -1.90
CA GLY A 234 20.27 18.11 -1.61
C GLY A 234 19.06 17.65 -2.41
N LEU A 235 17.97 17.23 -1.77
CA LEU A 235 16.73 16.91 -2.47
C LEU A 235 15.62 17.90 -2.09
N LYS A 236 15.02 18.60 -3.06
CA LYS A 236 13.84 19.44 -2.86
C LYS A 236 12.72 18.98 -3.80
N ILE A 237 11.58 18.60 -3.24
CA ILE A 237 10.35 18.34 -3.98
C ILE A 237 9.43 19.54 -3.74
N PRO A 238 9.02 20.29 -4.77
CA PRO A 238 8.01 21.33 -4.64
C PRO A 238 6.70 20.69 -4.18
N SER A 239 6.13 21.27 -3.12
CA SER A 239 4.84 20.93 -2.53
C SER A 239 3.69 21.23 -3.47
#